data_AF-A0A0R1KBK0-F1
#
_entry.id   AF-A0A0R1KBK0-F1
#
_cell.length_a   1.000
_cell.length_b   1.000
_cell.length_c   1.000
_cell.angle_alpha   90.00
_cell.angle_beta   90.00
_cell.angle_gamma   90.00
#
_symmetry.space_group_name_H-M   'P 1'
#
loop_
_entity.id
_entity.type
_entity.pdbx_description
1 polymer ?
#
loop_
_entity_poly.entity_id
_entity_poly.type
_entity_poly.pdbx_seq_one_letter_code
_entity_poly.pdbx_strand_id
1 'polypeptide(L)'
;MKEITSSILLSAIAATTIGGIGLTTSVLASGVATTSGSTPYTRVYTKQGNIVSNRALGPNTPWRVGKTITIGGTAMYQVATNEYVKSTDVTYNDSSAPQVSQKPAQNIGNNTNIRVSSRGEVAPVYDDRTGDEINRLPYGEQYKVNRIVRTDTGSAYYQVSSHGWVIDKLLNISGTPTNVEYINGFHPMNGYLGETGENIRDLLYNDFDCNWDALESIPDTQLIEIYNVSNYLGADVGGLYRDVYAVNPNIGGSLY
;
A
#
# COMPACT_ATOMS: atom_id res chain seq x y z
N MET A 1 -25.68 -21.21 36.91
CA MET A 1 -25.94 -22.03 35.72
C MET A 1 -26.35 -21.07 34.60
N LYS A 2 -25.57 -21.04 33.51
CA LYS A 2 -25.80 -20.59 32.12
C LYS A 2 -26.81 -19.46 31.80
N GLU A 3 -26.35 -18.34 31.22
CA GLU A 3 -26.36 -17.92 29.78
C GLU A 3 -27.56 -16.97 29.50
N ILE A 4 -27.39 -15.70 29.06
CA ILE A 4 -27.24 -15.17 27.67
C ILE A 4 -28.40 -15.70 26.76
N THR A 5 -29.21 -14.97 25.98
CA THR A 5 -28.91 -13.97 24.92
C THR A 5 -30.18 -13.34 24.32
N SER A 6 -29.99 -12.14 23.77
CA SER A 6 -30.57 -11.49 22.59
C SER A 6 -31.77 -12.06 21.82
N SER A 7 -32.67 -11.17 21.43
CA SER A 7 -33.45 -11.26 20.19
C SER A 7 -33.56 -9.88 19.52
N ILE A 8 -33.09 -9.79 18.27
CA ILE A 8 -33.33 -8.65 17.35
C ILE A 8 -34.54 -9.03 16.50
N LEU A 9 -35.51 -8.11 16.40
CA LEU A 9 -36.70 -8.21 15.57
C LEU A 9 -36.53 -7.39 14.27
N LEU A 10 -37.02 -7.97 13.17
CA LEU A 10 -37.70 -7.39 11.99
C LEU A 10 -37.04 -6.19 11.27
N SER A 11 -36.85 -6.20 9.96
CA SER A 11 -37.94 -6.25 8.96
C SER A 11 -37.36 -6.26 7.53
N ALA A 12 -38.17 -6.76 6.60
CA ALA A 12 -37.87 -6.88 5.17
C ALA A 12 -38.74 -5.92 4.32
N ILE A 13 -38.28 -5.67 3.08
CA ILE A 13 -39.04 -5.38 1.83
C ILE A 13 -39.23 -3.91 1.36
N ALA A 14 -38.61 -3.66 0.19
CA ALA A 14 -38.97 -2.90 -1.03
C ALA A 14 -39.25 -1.38 -1.02
N ALA A 15 -38.58 -0.68 -1.95
CA ALA A 15 -39.13 0.48 -2.65
C ALA A 15 -38.54 0.63 -4.07
N THR A 16 -39.44 0.79 -5.04
CA THR A 16 -39.24 1.06 -6.46
C THR A 16 -39.00 2.55 -6.76
N THR A 17 -38.27 2.82 -7.85
CA THR A 17 -38.37 3.99 -8.76
C THR A 17 -37.97 5.42 -8.32
N ILE A 18 -37.10 6.01 -9.17
CA ILE A 18 -36.96 7.42 -9.58
C ILE A 18 -36.26 8.40 -8.63
N GLY A 19 -35.22 9.07 -9.18
CA GLY A 19 -34.71 10.34 -8.68
C GLY A 19 -33.22 10.30 -8.36
N GLY A 20 -32.37 10.44 -9.39
CA GLY A 20 -30.94 10.73 -9.19
C GLY A 20 -30.77 12.12 -8.57
N ILE A 21 -30.83 12.20 -7.25
CA ILE A 21 -30.39 13.36 -6.48
C ILE A 21 -28.87 13.23 -6.42
N GLY A 22 -28.18 14.06 -7.20
CA GLY A 22 -26.73 14.20 -7.12
C GLY A 22 -26.33 14.71 -5.74
N LEU A 23 -25.97 13.79 -4.84
CA LEU A 23 -25.14 14.13 -3.69
C LEU A 23 -23.71 14.30 -4.20
N THR A 24 -23.34 15.53 -4.57
CA THR A 24 -21.93 15.91 -4.65
C THR A 24 -21.42 16.08 -3.22
N THR A 25 -20.99 14.99 -2.60
CA THR A 25 -20.18 15.06 -1.38
C THR A 25 -18.81 15.59 -1.78
N SER A 26 -18.59 16.91 -1.66
CA SER A 26 -17.24 17.45 -1.69
C SER A 26 -16.57 17.07 -0.38
N VAL A 27 -15.97 15.88 -0.37
CA VAL A 27 -15.06 15.48 0.71
C VAL A 27 -13.83 16.36 0.54
N LEU A 28 -13.47 17.11 1.58
CA LEU A 28 -12.18 17.79 1.66
C LEU A 28 -11.13 16.68 1.76
N ALA A 29 -10.48 16.38 0.65
CA ALA A 29 -9.51 15.31 0.55
C ALA A 29 -8.15 15.93 0.85
N SER A 30 -7.59 15.70 2.04
CA SER A 30 -6.20 16.09 2.38
C SER A 30 -5.24 14.94 2.06
N GLY A 31 -5.26 14.51 0.79
CA GLY A 31 -4.31 13.55 0.23
C GLY A 31 -3.41 14.13 -0.85
N VAL A 32 -2.45 13.34 -1.32
CA VAL A 32 -1.51 13.67 -2.39
C VAL A 32 -1.82 12.81 -3.61
N ALA A 33 -2.13 13.45 -4.73
CA ALA A 33 -2.24 12.81 -6.03
C ALA A 33 -0.89 12.91 -6.78
N THR A 34 -0.29 11.78 -7.14
CA THR A 34 0.96 11.72 -7.89
C THR A 34 0.66 11.31 -9.33
N THR A 35 1.05 12.15 -10.28
CA THR A 35 0.85 11.90 -11.73
C THR A 35 1.68 10.71 -12.22
N SER A 36 1.12 9.91 -13.13
CA SER A 36 1.85 8.77 -13.70
C SER A 36 3.10 9.18 -14.49
N GLY A 37 4.21 8.49 -14.26
CA GLY A 37 5.43 8.59 -15.07
C GLY A 37 5.34 7.95 -16.44
N SER A 38 4.30 7.15 -16.71
CA SER A 38 4.11 6.45 -18.00
C SER A 38 3.55 7.34 -19.11
N THR A 39 3.27 8.61 -18.82
CA THR A 39 2.78 9.59 -19.79
C THR A 39 3.60 10.88 -19.68
N PRO A 40 3.88 11.59 -20.80
CA PRO A 40 4.71 12.79 -20.77
C PRO A 40 4.08 13.96 -19.99
N TYR A 41 2.76 13.92 -19.76
CA TYR A 41 2.03 14.89 -18.96
C TYR A 41 0.65 14.35 -18.57
N THR A 42 0.15 14.79 -17.41
CA THR A 42 -1.25 14.57 -16.99
C THR A 42 -2.10 15.77 -17.35
N ARG A 43 -3.23 15.52 -18.02
CA ARG A 43 -4.14 16.59 -18.49
C ARG A 43 -4.99 17.13 -17.35
N VAL A 44 -5.15 18.45 -17.32
CA VAL A 44 -5.95 19.19 -16.34
C VAL A 44 -7.30 19.59 -16.94
N TYR A 45 -8.34 19.53 -16.13
CA TYR A 45 -9.72 19.80 -16.50
C TYR A 45 -10.35 20.84 -15.56
N THR A 46 -11.33 21.59 -16.04
CA THR A 46 -12.15 22.48 -15.22
C THR A 46 -13.20 21.69 -14.43
N LYS A 47 -13.87 22.34 -13.46
CA LYS A 47 -14.99 21.71 -12.72
C LYS A 47 -16.17 21.28 -13.61
N GLN A 48 -16.25 21.80 -14.84
CA GLN A 48 -17.25 21.41 -15.85
C GLN A 48 -16.76 20.30 -16.79
N GLY A 49 -15.52 19.84 -16.66
CA GLY A 49 -14.94 18.79 -17.50
C GLY A 49 -14.25 19.29 -18.76
N ASN A 50 -14.13 20.60 -18.95
CA ASN A 50 -13.43 21.16 -20.11
C ASN A 50 -11.92 21.06 -19.91
N ILE A 51 -11.17 20.81 -20.98
CA ILE A 51 -9.70 20.76 -20.92
C ILE A 51 -9.15 22.17 -20.65
N VAL A 52 -8.23 22.29 -19.69
CA VAL A 52 -7.41 23.49 -19.50
C VAL A 52 -6.27 23.43 -20.51
N SER A 53 -6.31 24.28 -21.53
CA SER A 53 -5.40 24.18 -22.69
C SER A 53 -4.00 24.73 -22.45
N ASN A 54 -3.83 25.63 -21.47
CA ASN A 54 -2.57 26.30 -21.14
C ASN A 54 -1.82 25.67 -19.97
N ARG A 55 -2.26 24.50 -19.48
CA ARG A 55 -1.64 23.83 -18.34
C ARG A 55 -1.77 22.31 -18.43
N ALA A 56 -0.69 21.62 -18.09
CA ALA A 56 -0.66 20.19 -17.79
C ALA A 56 0.31 19.96 -16.61
N LEU A 57 0.21 18.81 -15.97
CA LEU A 57 1.11 18.44 -14.88
C LEU A 57 2.22 17.56 -15.42
N GLY A 58 3.45 17.81 -14.98
CA GLY A 58 4.60 16.97 -15.35
C GLY A 58 4.46 15.55 -14.79
N PRO A 59 5.14 14.56 -15.37
CA PRO A 59 5.14 13.19 -14.87
C PRO A 59 5.71 13.12 -13.45
N ASN A 60 5.28 12.12 -12.67
CA ASN A 60 5.76 11.85 -11.30
C ASN A 60 5.69 13.04 -10.32
N THR A 61 4.85 14.04 -10.58
CA THR A 61 4.69 15.21 -9.70
C THR A 61 3.59 14.99 -8.66
N PRO A 62 3.87 15.23 -7.36
CA PRO A 62 2.87 15.14 -6.31
C PRO A 62 2.04 16.44 -6.20
N TRP A 63 0.72 16.29 -6.04
CA TRP A 63 -0.22 17.40 -5.92
C TRP A 63 -1.10 17.22 -4.69
N ARG A 64 -1.08 18.21 -3.80
CA ARG A 64 -2.04 18.27 -2.69
C ARG A 64 -3.44 18.37 -3.27
N VAL A 65 -4.27 17.40 -2.90
CA VAL A 65 -5.67 17.39 -3.28
C VAL A 65 -6.42 18.35 -2.37
N GLY A 66 -7.38 19.09 -2.94
CA GLY A 66 -8.30 19.93 -2.17
C GLY A 66 -9.67 19.29 -2.00
N LYS A 67 -10.32 18.99 -3.12
CA LYS A 67 -11.66 18.38 -3.20
C LYS A 67 -11.65 17.25 -4.21
N THR A 68 -12.44 16.22 -3.93
CA THR A 68 -12.78 15.22 -4.93
C THR A 68 -14.16 15.53 -5.50
N ILE A 69 -14.29 15.51 -6.83
CA ILE A 69 -15.57 15.70 -7.52
C ILE A 69 -15.78 14.58 -8.54
N THR A 70 -17.02 14.41 -8.99
CA THR A 70 -17.33 13.45 -10.06
C THR A 70 -17.84 14.21 -11.28
N ILE A 71 -17.23 13.97 -12.44
CA ILE A 71 -17.64 14.53 -13.73
C ILE A 71 -17.91 13.36 -14.67
N GLY A 72 -19.15 13.23 -15.17
CA GLY A 72 -19.51 12.16 -16.12
C GLY A 72 -19.28 10.74 -15.60
N GLY A 73 -19.34 10.53 -14.28
CA GLY A 73 -19.07 9.22 -13.65
C GLY A 73 -17.59 8.95 -13.33
N THR A 74 -16.67 9.82 -13.73
CA THR A 74 -15.24 9.73 -13.40
C THR A 74 -14.92 10.60 -12.19
N ALA A 75 -14.22 10.03 -11.20
CA ALA A 75 -13.71 10.79 -10.06
C ALA A 75 -12.53 11.67 -10.48
N MET A 76 -12.48 12.87 -9.93
CA MET A 76 -11.51 13.90 -10.25
C MET A 76 -10.92 14.49 -8.96
N TYR A 77 -9.61 14.68 -8.90
CA TYR A 77 -8.91 15.28 -7.77
C TYR A 77 -8.56 16.73 -8.08
N GLN A 78 -8.95 17.65 -7.18
CA GLN A 78 -8.64 19.08 -7.33
C GLN A 78 -7.16 19.34 -6.98
N VAL A 79 -6.41 19.88 -7.93
CA VAL A 79 -4.98 20.22 -7.77
C VAL A 79 -4.74 21.74 -7.67
N ALA A 80 -5.70 22.56 -8.12
CA ALA A 80 -5.73 24.00 -7.90
C ALA A 80 -7.17 24.54 -8.04
N THR A 81 -7.37 25.86 -7.89
CA THR A 81 -8.68 26.50 -8.06
C THR A 81 -9.23 26.24 -9.46
N ASN A 82 -10.36 25.54 -9.54
CA ASN A 82 -11.00 25.13 -10.80
C ASN A 82 -10.12 24.23 -11.71
N GLU A 83 -9.15 23.51 -11.15
CA GLU A 83 -8.26 22.61 -11.89
C GLU A 83 -8.25 21.22 -11.26
N TYR A 84 -8.51 20.22 -12.10
CA TYR A 84 -8.72 18.85 -11.68
C TYR A 84 -8.00 17.85 -12.59
N VAL A 85 -7.54 16.75 -12.01
CA VAL A 85 -7.02 15.59 -12.76
C VAL A 85 -7.92 14.40 -12.56
N LYS A 86 -7.98 13.49 -13.54
CA LYS A 86 -8.74 12.25 -13.41
C LYS A 86 -8.08 11.34 -12.39
N SER A 87 -8.87 10.66 -11.57
CA SER A 87 -8.36 9.68 -10.61
C SER A 87 -7.71 8.47 -11.29
N THR A 88 -8.03 8.21 -12.57
CA THR A 88 -7.42 7.13 -13.36
C THR A 88 -6.02 7.44 -13.86
N ASP A 89 -5.64 8.72 -13.85
CA ASP A 89 -4.40 9.20 -14.46
C ASP A 89 -3.31 9.48 -13.39
N VAL A 90 -3.67 9.29 -12.11
CA VAL A 90 -2.83 9.60 -10.95
C VAL A 90 -2.99 8.55 -9.85
N THR A 91 -1.95 8.33 -9.07
CA THR A 91 -2.02 7.56 -7.81
C THR A 91 -2.41 8.50 -6.68
N TYR A 92 -3.30 8.09 -5.77
CA TYR A 92 -3.76 8.95 -4.67
C TYR A 92 -3.42 8.35 -3.30
N ASN A 93 -2.64 9.10 -2.51
CA ASN A 93 -2.28 8.76 -1.14
C ASN A 93 -3.06 9.68 -0.19
N ASP A 94 -4.03 9.15 0.54
CA ASP A 94 -4.78 9.97 1.49
C ASP A 94 -4.00 10.14 2.81
N SER A 95 -3.49 11.34 3.08
CA SER A 95 -2.81 11.65 4.35
C SER A 95 -3.81 12.06 5.45
N SER A 96 -5.11 11.90 5.22
CA SER A 96 -6.19 12.29 6.14
C SER A 96 -7.38 11.32 6.20
N ALA A 97 -7.26 10.11 5.64
CA ALA A 97 -8.30 9.12 5.80
C ALA A 97 -8.33 8.66 7.27
N PRO A 98 -9.44 8.83 8.03
CA PRO A 98 -9.73 7.82 9.04
C PRO A 98 -9.72 6.50 8.29
N GLN A 99 -8.84 5.58 8.70
CA GLN A 99 -8.71 4.21 8.20
C GLN A 99 -10.10 3.68 7.83
N VAL A 100 -10.45 3.75 6.54
CA VAL A 100 -11.73 3.21 6.08
C VAL A 100 -11.55 1.73 6.31
N SER A 101 -12.31 1.19 7.26
CA SER A 101 -12.60 -0.23 7.27
C SER A 101 -13.23 -0.51 5.91
N GLN A 102 -12.39 -0.88 4.94
CA GLN A 102 -12.88 -1.62 3.78
C GLN A 102 -13.66 -2.76 4.41
N LYS A 103 -14.96 -2.87 4.10
CA LYS A 103 -15.75 -4.05 4.45
C LYS A 103 -14.83 -5.23 4.12
N PRO A 104 -14.43 -6.06 5.10
CA PRO A 104 -13.47 -7.10 4.84
C PRO A 104 -13.99 -7.87 3.63
N ALA A 105 -13.10 -8.14 2.67
CA ALA A 105 -13.37 -9.15 1.66
C ALA A 105 -14.06 -10.30 2.39
N GLN A 106 -15.21 -10.75 1.86
CA GLN A 106 -15.98 -11.84 2.45
C GLN A 106 -14.99 -12.88 2.98
N ASN A 107 -15.10 -13.28 4.25
CA ASN A 107 -14.20 -14.28 4.86
C ASN A 107 -14.24 -15.56 4.00
N ILE A 108 -13.35 -15.68 3.01
CA ILE A 108 -13.25 -16.82 2.10
C ILE A 108 -12.39 -17.89 2.80
N GLY A 109 -12.78 -18.27 4.01
CA GLY A 109 -12.08 -19.29 4.80
C GLY A 109 -10.80 -18.77 5.47
N ASN A 110 -10.74 -18.97 6.79
CA ASN A 110 -9.59 -18.63 7.61
C ASN A 110 -8.42 -19.57 7.27
N ASN A 111 -7.18 -19.06 7.20
CA ASN A 111 -5.95 -19.83 6.99
C ASN A 111 -5.54 -20.67 8.23
N THR A 112 -6.51 -21.38 8.83
CA THR A 112 -6.36 -22.08 10.13
C THR A 112 -5.34 -23.21 10.13
N ASN A 113 -4.97 -23.73 8.96
CA ASN A 113 -3.92 -24.73 8.76
C ASN A 113 -2.51 -24.11 8.68
N ILE A 114 -2.40 -22.80 8.54
CA ILE A 114 -1.13 -22.11 8.40
C ILE A 114 -0.56 -21.80 9.78
N ARG A 115 0.74 -22.10 9.95
CA ARG A 115 1.54 -21.55 11.04
C ARG A 115 2.75 -20.84 10.48
N VAL A 116 3.11 -19.75 11.13
CA VAL A 116 4.32 -18.99 10.82
C VAL A 116 5.19 -18.87 12.06
N SER A 117 6.50 -18.89 11.86
CA SER A 117 7.49 -18.54 12.87
C SER A 117 8.54 -17.62 12.24
N SER A 118 9.30 -16.88 13.04
CA SER A 118 10.38 -16.07 12.50
C SER A 118 11.42 -16.92 11.75
N ARG A 119 11.96 -16.38 10.64
CA ARG A 119 13.10 -16.93 9.91
C ARG A 119 14.43 -16.55 10.57
N GLY A 120 14.52 -15.33 11.12
CA GLY A 120 15.66 -14.84 11.91
C GLY A 120 15.39 -14.91 13.41
N GLU A 121 16.18 -14.20 14.22
CA GLU A 121 15.98 -14.12 15.68
C GLU A 121 14.57 -13.63 16.05
N VAL A 122 14.10 -12.62 15.34
CA VAL A 122 12.74 -12.06 15.46
C VAL A 122 12.18 -11.65 14.10
N ALA A 123 10.85 -11.71 13.97
CA ALA A 123 10.12 -11.10 12.86
C ALA A 123 9.17 -10.01 13.39
N PRO A 124 9.25 -8.77 12.90
CA PRO A 124 8.41 -7.66 13.34
C PRO A 124 6.95 -7.86 12.95
N VAL A 125 6.05 -7.49 13.85
CA VAL A 125 4.60 -7.46 13.63
C VAL A 125 4.16 -6.00 13.52
N TYR A 126 3.64 -5.62 12.36
CA TYR A 126 3.20 -4.26 12.07
C TYR A 126 1.69 -4.10 12.23
N ASP A 127 1.26 -2.98 12.81
CA ASP A 127 -0.15 -2.59 12.86
C ASP A 127 -0.60 -2.06 11.50
N ASP A 128 -1.65 -2.63 10.91
CA ASP A 128 -2.16 -2.19 9.61
C ASP A 128 -2.78 -0.78 9.59
N ARG A 129 -3.08 -0.21 10.76
CA ARG A 129 -3.70 1.12 10.87
C ARG A 129 -2.69 2.24 11.00
N THR A 130 -1.53 1.95 11.60
CA THR A 130 -0.51 2.96 11.92
C THR A 130 0.82 2.71 11.20
N GLY A 131 1.09 1.47 10.80
CA GLY A 131 2.39 1.05 10.27
C GLY A 131 3.45 0.85 11.34
N ASP A 132 3.09 0.95 12.62
CA ASP A 132 4.03 0.79 13.73
C ASP A 132 4.33 -0.68 14.01
N GLU A 133 5.56 -0.96 14.43
CA GLU A 133 5.90 -2.25 15.01
C GLU A 133 5.24 -2.37 16.40
N ILE A 134 4.29 -3.29 16.54
CA ILE A 134 3.53 -3.50 17.78
C ILE A 134 3.93 -4.76 18.54
N ASN A 135 4.66 -5.68 17.90
CA ASN A 135 5.14 -6.90 18.52
C ASN A 135 6.28 -7.53 17.69
N ARG A 136 6.93 -8.56 18.23
CA ARG A 136 7.93 -9.38 17.54
C ARG A 136 7.63 -10.86 17.73
N LEU A 137 7.67 -11.64 16.66
CA LEU A 137 7.58 -13.09 16.72
C LEU A 137 9.01 -13.65 16.94
N PRO A 138 9.27 -14.39 18.03
CA PRO A 138 10.57 -15.00 18.24
C PRO A 138 10.78 -16.22 17.33
N TYR A 139 12.04 -16.59 17.12
CA TYR A 139 12.41 -17.82 16.44
C TYR A 139 11.84 -19.07 17.16
N GLY A 140 11.35 -20.03 16.39
CA GLY A 140 10.87 -21.32 16.89
C GLY A 140 9.43 -21.35 17.41
N GLU A 141 8.85 -20.20 17.79
CA GLU A 141 7.43 -20.15 18.18
C GLU A 141 6.51 -20.04 16.97
N GLN A 142 5.44 -20.83 16.98
CA GLN A 142 4.49 -20.91 15.87
C GLN A 142 3.20 -20.14 16.16
N TYR A 143 2.84 -19.25 15.24
CA TYR A 143 1.65 -18.41 15.31
C TYR A 143 0.61 -18.85 14.28
N LYS A 144 -0.65 -18.87 14.69
CA LYS A 144 -1.77 -19.13 13.78
C LYS A 144 -1.98 -17.92 12.88
N VAL A 145 -2.29 -18.20 11.62
CA VAL A 145 -2.58 -17.15 10.64
C VAL A 145 -4.07 -17.13 10.36
N ASN A 146 -4.66 -15.96 10.41
CA ASN A 146 -6.08 -15.79 10.09
C ASN A 146 -6.25 -15.44 8.60
N ARG A 147 -5.57 -14.39 8.15
CA ARG A 147 -5.62 -13.84 6.79
C ARG A 147 -4.24 -13.77 6.17
N ILE A 148 -4.19 -13.86 4.85
CA ILE A 148 -2.98 -13.66 4.06
C ILE A 148 -3.33 -12.67 2.95
N VAL A 149 -2.52 -11.61 2.81
CA VAL A 149 -2.72 -10.57 1.81
C VAL A 149 -1.47 -10.45 0.96
N ARG A 150 -1.60 -10.65 -0.35
CA ARG A 150 -0.57 -10.36 -1.35
C ARG A 150 -0.69 -8.90 -1.81
N THR A 151 0.45 -8.25 -1.97
CA THR A 151 0.56 -6.82 -2.26
C THR A 151 0.95 -6.57 -3.73
N ASP A 152 0.93 -5.31 -4.13
CA ASP A 152 1.44 -4.82 -5.42
C ASP A 152 2.97 -4.96 -5.59
N THR A 153 3.73 -5.10 -4.50
CA THR A 153 5.17 -5.46 -4.55
C THR A 153 5.39 -6.96 -4.82
N GLY A 154 4.33 -7.76 -4.79
CA GLY A 154 4.36 -9.22 -4.97
C GLY A 154 4.65 -9.99 -3.68
N SER A 155 4.97 -9.31 -2.58
CA SER A 155 5.14 -9.88 -1.25
C SER A 155 3.79 -10.26 -0.62
N ALA A 156 3.82 -11.08 0.42
CA ALA A 156 2.62 -11.45 1.16
C ALA A 156 2.76 -11.14 2.66
N TYR A 157 1.69 -10.63 3.26
CA TYR A 157 1.57 -10.37 4.69
C TYR A 157 0.64 -11.39 5.34
N TYR A 158 1.05 -11.89 6.52
CA TYR A 158 0.36 -12.91 7.30
C TYR A 158 -0.17 -12.29 8.59
N GLN A 159 -1.49 -12.33 8.77
CA GLN A 159 -2.15 -11.77 9.94
C GLN A 159 -2.02 -12.73 11.13
N VAL A 160 -1.32 -12.28 12.17
CA VAL A 160 -1.03 -13.07 13.40
C VAL A 160 -1.76 -12.54 14.65
N SER A 161 -2.38 -11.37 14.55
CA SER A 161 -3.28 -10.81 15.57
C SER A 161 -4.37 -9.95 14.91
N SER A 162 -5.24 -9.29 15.68
CA SER A 162 -6.36 -8.49 15.11
C SER A 162 -5.93 -7.45 14.08
N HIS A 163 -4.80 -6.77 14.34
CA HIS A 163 -4.23 -5.72 13.48
C HIS A 163 -2.76 -5.97 13.13
N GLY A 164 -2.18 -7.08 13.60
CA GLY A 164 -0.77 -7.39 13.45
C GLY A 164 -0.46 -8.26 12.25
N TRP A 165 0.46 -7.77 11.40
CA TRP A 165 0.86 -8.40 10.14
C TRP A 165 2.36 -8.57 10.05
N VAL A 166 2.81 -9.68 9.46
CA VAL A 166 4.22 -9.99 9.24
C VAL A 166 4.45 -10.37 7.79
N ILE A 167 5.52 -9.85 7.18
CA ILE A 167 5.88 -10.13 5.79
C ILE A 167 6.49 -11.53 5.61
N ASP A 168 6.11 -12.22 4.54
CA ASP A 168 6.52 -13.58 4.18
C ASP A 168 8.04 -13.76 4.13
N LYS A 169 8.77 -12.76 3.63
CA LYS A 169 10.24 -12.76 3.52
C LYS A 169 10.96 -12.99 4.86
N LEU A 170 10.31 -12.69 5.98
CA LEU A 170 10.85 -12.86 7.34
C LEU A 170 10.31 -14.10 8.07
N LEU A 171 9.54 -14.95 7.39
CA LEU A 171 8.82 -16.07 7.99
C LEU A 171 9.27 -17.43 7.47
N ASN A 172 9.28 -18.41 8.38
CA ASN A 172 9.13 -19.82 8.04
C ASN A 172 7.63 -20.13 8.03
N ILE A 173 7.11 -20.60 6.89
CA ILE A 173 5.69 -20.88 6.70
C ILE A 173 5.48 -22.40 6.65
N SER A 174 4.51 -22.89 7.43
CA SER A 174 4.07 -24.28 7.40
C SER A 174 2.60 -24.39 7.01
N GLY A 175 2.29 -25.44 6.23
CA GLY A 175 1.01 -25.59 5.57
C GLY A 175 0.98 -24.92 4.19
N THR A 176 -0.09 -25.17 3.44
CA THR A 176 -0.27 -24.61 2.10
C THR A 176 -1.35 -23.52 2.15
N PRO A 177 -1.01 -22.26 1.85
CA PRO A 177 -2.00 -21.18 1.76
C PRO A 177 -3.07 -21.53 0.73
N THR A 178 -4.34 -21.52 1.14
CA THR A 178 -5.49 -21.80 0.26
C THR A 178 -6.35 -20.58 -0.01
N ASN A 179 -6.30 -19.58 0.86
CA ASN A 179 -7.01 -18.31 0.70
C ASN A 179 -6.03 -17.15 0.87
N VAL A 180 -5.60 -16.57 -0.26
CA VAL A 180 -4.69 -15.42 -0.32
C VAL A 180 -5.43 -14.30 -1.01
N GLU A 181 -5.72 -13.23 -0.26
CA GLU A 181 -6.32 -12.01 -0.77
C GLU A 181 -5.28 -11.21 -1.57
N TYR A 182 -5.72 -10.39 -2.53
CA TYR A 182 -4.87 -9.38 -3.16
C TYR A 182 -5.43 -8.01 -2.83
N ILE A 183 -4.61 -7.15 -2.23
CA ILE A 183 -4.98 -5.78 -1.89
C ILE A 183 -3.87 -4.84 -2.36
N ASN A 184 -4.19 -3.99 -3.33
CA ASN A 184 -3.28 -2.96 -3.82
C ASN A 184 -3.04 -1.90 -2.74
N GLY A 185 -1.78 -1.53 -2.50
CA GLY A 185 -1.38 -0.54 -1.50
C GLY A 185 -1.39 -1.04 -0.05
N PHE A 186 -1.55 -2.34 0.18
CA PHE A 186 -1.50 -2.91 1.53
C PHE A 186 -0.05 -3.12 1.98
N HIS A 187 0.55 -2.12 2.61
CA HIS A 187 1.94 -2.17 3.08
C HIS A 187 2.05 -1.80 4.57
N PRO A 188 1.69 -2.71 5.50
CA PRO A 188 1.80 -2.44 6.94
C PRO A 188 3.24 -2.15 7.40
N MET A 189 4.24 -2.70 6.72
CA MET A 189 5.65 -2.36 6.97
C MET A 189 5.95 -1.00 6.35
N ASN A 190 5.80 0.05 7.13
CA ASN A 190 6.15 1.40 6.73
C ASN A 190 7.46 1.79 7.44
N GLY A 191 8.56 1.93 6.68
CA GLY A 191 9.87 2.47 7.09
C GLY A 191 10.37 2.15 8.50
N TYR A 192 11.24 1.15 8.65
CA TYR A 192 12.09 1.02 9.84
C TYR A 192 13.07 2.21 9.87
N LEU A 193 13.17 2.91 11.01
CA LEU A 193 14.10 4.03 11.26
C LEU A 193 13.86 5.32 10.45
N GLY A 194 12.75 5.45 9.72
CA GLY A 194 12.45 6.66 8.95
C GLY A 194 13.25 6.80 7.66
N GLU A 195 13.80 5.70 7.14
CA GLU A 195 14.49 5.68 5.85
C GLU A 195 13.52 5.99 4.70
N THR A 196 14.00 6.73 3.69
CA THR A 196 13.22 7.10 2.51
C THR A 196 13.71 6.35 1.28
N GLY A 197 12.83 6.19 0.28
CA GLY A 197 13.23 5.63 -1.01
C GLY A 197 14.35 6.43 -1.67
N GLU A 198 14.34 7.76 -1.53
CA GLU A 198 15.39 8.66 -2.03
C GLU A 198 16.75 8.36 -1.39
N ASN A 199 16.83 8.28 -0.07
CA ASN A 199 18.07 7.94 0.63
C ASN A 199 18.60 6.56 0.22
N ILE A 200 17.72 5.57 0.04
CA ILE A 200 18.12 4.23 -0.43
C ILE A 200 18.69 4.30 -1.84
N ARG A 201 18.09 5.09 -2.75
CA ARG A 201 18.63 5.28 -4.11
C ARG A 201 19.99 5.97 -4.09
N ASP A 202 20.14 7.03 -3.30
CA ASP A 202 21.41 7.73 -3.13
C ASP A 202 22.49 6.79 -2.65
N LEU A 203 22.20 5.96 -1.64
CA LEU A 203 23.11 4.94 -1.15
C LEU A 203 23.50 3.95 -2.27
N LEU A 204 22.52 3.44 -3.02
CA LEU A 204 22.79 2.47 -4.09
C LEU A 204 23.61 3.05 -5.25
N TYR A 205 23.34 4.31 -5.59
CA TYR A 205 24.07 5.05 -6.62
C TYR A 205 25.50 5.34 -6.18
N ASN A 206 25.68 5.91 -4.99
CA ASN A 206 26.99 6.37 -4.53
C ASN A 206 27.94 5.22 -4.15
N ASP A 207 27.42 4.14 -3.57
CA ASP A 207 28.27 3.07 -3.04
C ASP A 207 28.49 1.92 -4.04
N PHE A 208 27.58 1.72 -5.00
CA PHE A 208 27.64 0.59 -5.94
C PHE A 208 27.61 0.98 -7.41
N ASP A 209 27.59 2.29 -7.73
CA ASP A 209 27.58 2.80 -9.12
C ASP A 209 26.36 2.28 -9.91
N CYS A 210 25.21 2.18 -9.22
CA CYS A 210 23.96 1.78 -9.84
C CYS A 210 23.43 2.85 -10.81
N ASN A 211 22.73 2.44 -11.86
CA ASN A 211 22.08 3.35 -12.80
C ASN A 211 20.92 4.12 -12.13
N TRP A 212 21.04 5.45 -12.09
CA TRP A 212 20.06 6.32 -11.44
C TRP A 212 18.65 6.23 -12.05
N ASP A 213 18.53 6.25 -13.37
CA ASP A 213 17.22 6.18 -14.05
C ASP A 213 16.50 4.86 -13.74
N ALA A 214 17.26 3.76 -13.67
CA ALA A 214 16.73 2.47 -13.28
C ALA A 214 16.30 2.47 -11.81
N LEU A 215 17.07 3.10 -10.91
CA LEU A 215 16.69 3.27 -9.52
C LEU A 215 15.41 4.11 -9.35
N GLU A 216 15.27 5.22 -10.07
CA GLU A 216 14.06 6.06 -10.06
C GLU A 216 12.81 5.30 -10.54
N SER A 217 12.97 4.31 -11.42
CA SER A 217 11.86 3.50 -11.91
C SER A 217 11.28 2.53 -10.86
N ILE A 218 12.02 2.25 -9.79
CA ILE A 218 11.58 1.35 -8.71
C ILE A 218 10.66 2.13 -7.76
N PRO A 219 9.47 1.65 -7.39
CA PRO A 219 8.62 2.31 -6.40
C PRO A 219 9.29 2.42 -5.02
N ASP A 220 9.08 3.55 -4.32
CA ASP A 220 9.60 3.76 -2.95
C ASP A 220 9.16 2.65 -2.00
N THR A 221 7.91 2.21 -2.11
CA THR A 221 7.35 1.12 -1.30
C THR A 221 8.15 -0.17 -1.44
N GLN A 222 8.62 -0.48 -2.65
CA GLN A 222 9.43 -1.67 -2.91
C GLN A 222 10.84 -1.53 -2.35
N LEU A 223 11.48 -0.37 -2.50
CA LEU A 223 12.82 -0.11 -1.94
C LEU A 223 12.80 -0.16 -0.41
N ILE A 224 11.84 0.49 0.22
CA ILE A 224 11.68 0.50 1.68
C ILE A 224 11.39 -0.91 2.20
N GLU A 225 10.54 -1.68 1.53
CA GLU A 225 10.26 -3.08 1.91
C GLU A 225 11.53 -3.94 1.85
N ILE A 226 12.29 -3.85 0.75
CA ILE A 226 13.56 -4.59 0.59
C ILE A 226 14.53 -4.15 1.68
N TYR A 227 14.73 -2.84 1.88
CA TYR A 227 15.62 -2.29 2.90
C TYR A 227 15.30 -2.80 4.30
N ASN A 228 14.04 -2.75 4.70
CA ASN A 228 13.61 -3.22 6.01
C ASN A 228 13.88 -4.72 6.15
N VAL A 229 13.47 -5.53 5.17
CA VAL A 229 13.70 -6.98 5.18
C VAL A 229 15.19 -7.31 5.26
N SER A 230 16.03 -6.66 4.46
CA SER A 230 17.49 -6.85 4.48
C SER A 230 18.06 -6.53 5.86
N ASN A 231 17.64 -5.43 6.50
CA ASN A 231 18.07 -5.07 7.86
C ASN A 231 17.65 -6.10 8.92
N TYR A 232 16.39 -6.57 8.89
CA TYR A 232 15.94 -7.62 9.84
C TYR A 232 16.66 -8.96 9.63
N LEU A 233 17.14 -9.22 8.41
CA LEU A 233 17.97 -10.40 8.11
C LEU A 233 19.47 -10.17 8.40
N GLY A 234 19.85 -8.99 8.92
CA GLY A 234 21.23 -8.66 9.27
C GLY A 234 22.14 -8.45 8.06
N ALA A 235 21.57 -8.07 6.91
CA ALA A 235 22.35 -7.73 5.72
C ALA A 235 23.16 -6.46 5.95
N ASP A 236 24.36 -6.44 5.39
CA ASP A 236 25.13 -5.22 5.19
C ASP A 236 24.62 -4.45 3.96
N VAL A 237 25.22 -3.29 3.70
CA VAL A 237 24.89 -2.44 2.54
C VAL A 237 25.07 -3.21 1.22
N GLY A 238 26.10 -4.08 1.12
CA GLY A 238 26.28 -4.94 -0.04
C GLY A 238 25.18 -6.00 -0.20
N GLY A 239 24.62 -6.50 0.91
CA GLY A 239 23.45 -7.36 0.92
C GLY A 239 22.19 -6.65 0.44
N LEU A 240 21.96 -5.41 0.89
CA LEU A 240 20.88 -4.57 0.36
C LEU A 240 20.98 -4.42 -1.16
N TYR A 241 22.17 -4.07 -1.68
CA TYR A 241 22.39 -3.99 -3.12
C TYR A 241 22.00 -5.28 -3.84
N ARG A 242 22.48 -6.44 -3.36
CA ARG A 242 22.14 -7.74 -3.96
C ARG A 242 20.65 -8.03 -3.95
N ASP A 243 19.96 -7.69 -2.87
CA ASP A 243 18.51 -7.90 -2.74
C ASP A 243 17.71 -7.00 -3.71
N VAL A 244 18.12 -5.73 -3.87
CA VAL A 244 17.50 -4.83 -4.85
C VAL A 244 17.80 -5.28 -6.28
N TYR A 245 19.05 -5.67 -6.58
CA TYR A 245 19.48 -6.17 -7.89
C TYR A 245 18.73 -7.45 -8.28
N ALA A 246 18.49 -8.36 -7.33
CA ALA A 246 17.80 -9.62 -7.59
C ALA A 246 16.38 -9.42 -8.13
N VAL A 247 15.72 -8.32 -7.76
CA VAL A 247 14.37 -7.98 -8.23
C VAL A 247 14.42 -6.98 -9.41
N ASN A 248 15.44 -6.12 -9.45
CA ASN A 248 15.58 -5.05 -10.43
C ASN A 248 16.98 -5.10 -11.08
N PRO A 249 17.28 -6.09 -11.93
CA PRO A 249 18.64 -6.28 -12.47
C PRO A 249 19.11 -5.12 -13.37
N ASN A 250 18.18 -4.30 -13.86
CA ASN A 250 18.49 -3.13 -14.69
C ASN A 250 19.21 -2.01 -13.92
N ILE A 251 19.24 -2.06 -12.58
CA ILE A 251 20.01 -1.09 -11.78
C ILE A 251 21.52 -1.21 -12.03
N GLY A 252 22.01 -2.33 -12.57
CA GLY A 252 23.45 -2.50 -12.80
C GLY A 252 24.26 -2.41 -11.51
N GLY A 253 25.43 -1.78 -11.56
CA GLY A 253 26.33 -1.61 -10.43
C GLY A 253 27.26 -2.81 -10.18
N SER A 254 28.14 -2.66 -9.17
CA SER A 254 29.10 -3.70 -8.77
C SER A 254 29.44 -3.62 -7.29
N LEU A 255 29.70 -4.79 -6.69
CA LEU A 255 30.45 -4.90 -5.43
C LEU A 255 31.92 -4.79 -5.81
N TYR A 256 32.47 -3.58 -5.83
CA TYR A 256 33.91 -3.37 -6.03
C TYR A 256 34.73 -3.99 -4.89
#